data_AF-A0A522RDF0-F1
#
_entry.id   AF-A0A522RDF0-F1
#
_cell.length_a   1.000
_cell.length_b   1.000
_cell.length_c   1.000
_cell.angle_alpha   90.00
_cell.angle_beta   90.00
_cell.angle_gamma   90.00
#
_symmetry.space_group_name_H-M   'P 1'
#
loop_
_entity.id
_entity.type
_entity.pdbx_description
1 polymer ?
#
loop_
_entity_poly.entity_id
_entity_poly.type
_entity_poly.pdbx_seq_one_letter_code
_entity_poly.pdbx_strand_id
1 'polypeptide(L)'
;MASSPFDGQWIGTDGVAVSTLRNGTFESRSVQTGEQLTSGTYGVRDQSTIDLDFYSIKSQKRTTAACLLVSRNQMNCTLASGTRFVLNRRQA
;
A
#
# COMPACT_ATOMS: atom_id res chain seq x y z
N MET A 1 8.66 -20.34 3.24
CA MET A 1 8.95 -18.95 2.86
C MET A 1 7.91 -18.08 3.55
N ALA A 2 8.30 -17.31 4.56
CA ALA A 2 7.33 -16.57 5.38
C ALA A 2 6.81 -15.37 4.59
N SER A 3 5.55 -15.43 4.15
CA SER A 3 4.84 -14.26 3.65
C SER A 3 4.77 -13.24 4.79
N SER A 4 5.21 -12.01 4.53
CA SER A 4 5.17 -10.95 5.54
C SER A 4 3.72 -10.73 5.99
N PRO A 5 3.41 -10.32 7.25
CA PRO A 5 2.04 -10.05 7.66
C PRO A 5 1.36 -8.97 6.79
N PHE A 6 2.17 -8.14 6.13
CA PHE A 6 1.77 -7.10 5.17
C PHE A 6 1.45 -7.65 3.77
N ASP A 7 1.92 -8.85 3.42
CA ASP A 7 1.73 -9.42 2.09
C ASP A 7 0.25 -9.73 1.85
N GLY A 8 -0.26 -9.34 0.70
CA GLY A 8 -1.64 -9.52 0.31
C GLY A 8 -2.20 -8.35 -0.47
N GLN A 9 -3.51 -8.39 -0.68
CA GLN A 9 -4.25 -7.30 -1.30
C GLN A 9 -4.87 -6.41 -0.23
N TRP A 10 -4.79 -5.12 -0.48
CA TRP A 10 -5.25 -4.06 0.38
C TRP A 10 -6.09 -3.10 -0.46
N ILE A 11 -7.15 -2.58 0.10
CA ILE A 11 -8.05 -1.64 -0.57
C ILE A 11 -8.17 -0.39 0.29
N GLY A 12 -8.11 0.77 -0.35
CA GLY A 12 -8.38 2.03 0.34
C GLY A 12 -9.81 2.05 0.89
N THR A 13 -10.06 2.83 1.94
CA THR A 13 -11.42 3.08 2.45
C THR A 13 -12.36 3.69 1.41
N ASP A 14 -11.81 4.33 0.38
CA ASP A 14 -12.53 4.85 -0.76
C ASP A 14 -12.99 3.75 -1.74
N GLY A 15 -12.41 2.55 -1.67
CA GLY A 15 -12.75 1.42 -2.54
C GLY A 15 -12.32 1.61 -4.00
N VAL A 16 -11.57 2.67 -4.32
CA VAL A 16 -11.26 3.06 -5.71
C VAL A 16 -9.99 2.37 -6.22
N ALA A 17 -9.05 2.05 -5.32
CA ALA A 17 -7.77 1.45 -5.65
C ALA A 17 -7.46 0.23 -4.80
N VAL A 18 -6.93 -0.81 -5.44
CA VAL A 18 -6.40 -2.02 -4.78
C VAL A 18 -4.88 -2.00 -4.86
N SER A 19 -4.26 -2.00 -3.69
CA SER A 19 -2.82 -2.12 -3.49
C SER A 19 -2.43 -3.58 -3.21
N THR A 20 -1.46 -4.10 -3.95
CA THR A 20 -0.90 -5.43 -3.78
C THR A 20 0.51 -5.30 -3.20
N LEU A 21 0.73 -5.95 -2.06
CA LEU A 21 2.03 -6.07 -1.40
C LEU A 21 2.49 -7.52 -1.51
N ARG A 22 3.64 -7.77 -2.15
CA ARG A 22 4.18 -9.12 -2.29
C ARG A 22 5.68 -9.11 -2.48
N ASN A 23 6.42 -9.91 -1.72
CA ASN A 23 7.87 -10.08 -1.91
C ASN A 23 8.66 -8.74 -1.99
N GLY A 24 8.28 -7.73 -1.22
CA GLY A 24 8.93 -6.41 -1.23
C GLY A 24 8.47 -5.48 -2.36
N THR A 25 7.54 -5.89 -3.23
CA THR A 25 6.95 -5.01 -4.25
C THR A 25 5.60 -4.45 -3.81
N PHE A 26 5.36 -3.19 -4.17
CA PHE A 26 4.11 -2.49 -3.94
C PHE A 26 3.55 -2.00 -5.27
N GLU A 27 2.33 -2.40 -5.58
CA GLU A 27 1.64 -1.98 -6.80
C GLU A 27 0.21 -1.60 -6.47
N SER A 28 -0.31 -0.51 -7.01
CA SER A 28 -1.70 -0.13 -6.81
C SER A 28 -2.41 0.05 -8.14
N ARG A 29 -3.59 -0.53 -8.28
CA ARG A 29 -4.42 -0.51 -9.49
C ARG A 29 -5.81 0.05 -9.23
N SER A 30 -6.35 0.75 -10.21
CA SER A 30 -7.73 1.22 -10.20
C SER A 30 -8.69 0.04 -10.24
N VAL A 31 -9.68 0.03 -9.34
CA VAL A 31 -10.74 -0.99 -9.34
C VAL A 31 -11.68 -0.82 -10.54
N GLN A 32 -11.86 0.42 -11.00
CA GLN A 32 -12.77 0.75 -12.10
C GLN A 32 -12.18 0.45 -13.47
N THR A 33 -10.91 0.84 -13.69
CA THR A 33 -10.27 0.76 -15.02
C THR A 33 -9.24 -0.37 -15.10
N GLY A 34 -8.81 -0.94 -13.97
CA GLY A 34 -7.71 -1.92 -13.93
C GLY A 34 -6.33 -1.33 -14.18
N GLU A 35 -6.24 -0.02 -14.46
CA GLU A 35 -4.99 0.67 -14.75
C GLU A 35 -4.09 0.75 -13.53
N GLN A 36 -2.79 0.68 -13.78
CA GLN A 36 -1.78 0.87 -12.76
C GLN A 36 -1.72 2.34 -12.35
N LEU A 37 -2.01 2.61 -11.08
CA LEU A 37 -1.96 3.95 -10.49
C LEU A 37 -0.60 4.24 -9.88
N THR A 38 -0.01 3.25 -9.21
CA THR A 38 1.28 3.37 -8.55
C THR A 38 2.09 2.08 -8.67
N SER A 39 3.41 2.19 -8.71
CA SER A 39 4.31 1.03 -8.62
C SER A 39 5.60 1.40 -7.89
N GLY A 40 6.11 0.45 -7.12
CA GLY A 40 7.26 0.65 -6.27
C GLY A 40 7.57 -0.57 -5.42
N THR A 41 8.18 -0.31 -4.28
CA THR A 41 8.62 -1.33 -3.32
C THR A 41 8.21 -0.95 -1.91
N TYR A 42 8.25 -1.93 -1.01
CA TYR A 42 8.11 -1.68 0.41
C TYR A 42 9.25 -2.33 1.19
N GLY A 43 9.69 -1.63 2.23
CA GLY A 43 10.64 -2.11 3.22
C GLY A 43 9.96 -2.29 4.56
N VAL A 44 10.25 -3.39 5.26
CA VAL A 44 9.81 -3.57 6.63
C VAL A 44 10.72 -2.74 7.54
N ARG A 45 10.14 -1.75 8.23
CA ARG A 45 10.87 -0.91 9.19
C ARG A 45 10.94 -1.59 10.56
N ASP A 46 9.81 -2.14 11.01
CA ASP A 46 9.69 -2.85 12.28
C ASP A 46 8.59 -3.92 12.21
N GLN A 47 8.21 -4.50 13.35
CA GLN A 47 7.28 -5.63 13.42
C GLN A 47 5.84 -5.30 12.93
N SER A 48 5.48 -4.02 12.91
CA SER A 48 4.15 -3.53 12.48
C SER A 48 4.21 -2.39 11.47
N THR A 49 5.40 -1.85 11.17
CA THR A 49 5.55 -0.68 10.30
C THR A 49 6.32 -1.05 9.05
N ILE A 50 5.81 -0.59 7.90
CA ILE A 50 6.50 -0.64 6.62
C ILE A 50 6.65 0.76 6.05
N ASP A 51 7.70 0.94 5.28
CA ASP A 51 7.87 2.09 4.40
C ASP A 51 7.59 1.68 2.98
N LEU A 52 6.69 2.40 2.34
CA LEU A 52 6.44 2.32 0.92
C LEU A 52 7.29 3.38 0.22
N ASP A 53 7.96 2.99 -0.86
CA ASP A 53 8.54 3.90 -1.83
C ASP A 53 7.92 3.57 -3.19
N PHE A 54 7.16 4.50 -3.75
CA PHE A 54 6.46 4.24 -5.00
C PHE A 54 6.37 5.46 -5.89
N TYR A 55 6.22 5.19 -7.18
CA TYR A 55 5.97 6.18 -8.20
C TYR A 55 4.48 6.20 -8.53
N SER A 56 3.84 7.35 -8.35
CA SER A 56 2.47 7.59 -8.80
C SER A 56 2.48 7.97 -10.27
N ILE A 57 1.87 7.13 -11.10
CA ILE A 57 1.74 7.33 -12.54
C ILE A 57 0.75 8.47 -12.81
N LYS A 58 -0.36 8.51 -12.06
CA LYS A 58 -1.40 9.55 -12.19
C LYS A 58 -0.87 10.95 -11.90
N SER A 59 -0.03 11.09 -10.89
CA SER A 59 0.55 12.38 -10.49
C SER A 59 1.98 12.61 -11.00
N GLN A 60 2.54 11.64 -11.74
CA GLN A 60 3.92 11.61 -12.22
C GLN A 60 4.98 11.95 -11.15
N LYS A 61 4.75 11.49 -9.92
CA LYS A 61 5.58 11.83 -8.75
C LYS A 61 5.98 10.59 -7.98
N ARG A 62 7.25 10.54 -7.57
CA ARG A 62 7.72 9.58 -6.58
C ARG A 62 7.32 10.07 -5.19
N THR A 63 6.79 9.19 -4.37
CA THR A 63 6.32 9.50 -3.02
C THR A 63 6.63 8.32 -2.12
N THR A 64 6.93 8.63 -0.86
CA THR A 64 7.08 7.63 0.18
C THR A 64 5.89 7.70 1.14
N ALA A 65 5.54 6.56 1.73
CA ALA A 65 4.50 6.49 2.75
C ALA A 65 4.93 5.58 3.88
N ALA A 66 4.70 5.98 5.12
CA ALA A 66 4.86 5.11 6.27
C ALA A 66 3.51 4.47 6.62
N CYS A 67 3.45 3.14 6.63
CA CYS A 67 2.24 2.38 6.94
C CYS A 67 2.42 1.59 8.24
N LEU A 68 1.49 1.79 9.18
CA LEU A 68 1.41 1.07 10.43
C LEU A 68 0.27 0.06 10.38
N LEU A 69 0.58 -1.21 10.60
CA LEU A 69 -0.37 -2.31 10.73
C LEU A 69 -1.01 -2.26 12.12
N VAL A 70 -2.14 -1.54 12.20
CA VAL A 70 -2.93 -1.39 13.43
C VAL A 70 -3.63 -2.71 13.78
N SER A 71 -4.06 -3.47 12.77
CA SER A 71 -4.58 -4.82 12.94
C SER A 71 -4.22 -5.68 11.73
N ARG A 72 -4.37 -7.00 11.82
CA ARG A 72 -4.08 -7.93 10.69
C ARG A 72 -4.82 -7.58 9.39
N ASN A 73 -5.93 -6.84 9.50
CA ASN A 73 -6.77 -6.42 8.39
C ASN A 73 -6.82 -4.89 8.17
N GLN A 74 -6.08 -4.09 8.93
CA GLN A 74 -6.11 -2.63 8.82
C GLN A 74 -4.71 -2.03 8.94
N MET A 75 -4.32 -1.23 7.95
CA MET A 75 -3.11 -0.43 7.92
C MET A 75 -3.45 1.06 7.83
N ASN A 76 -2.82 1.85 8.68
CA ASN A 76 -2.86 3.30 8.60
C ASN A 76 -1.60 3.80 7.93
N CYS A 77 -1.74 4.38 6.75
CA CYS A 77 -0.63 4.91 5.97
C CYS A 77 -0.63 6.43 5.99
N THR A 78 0.55 7.01 6.10
CA THR A 78 0.78 8.45 6.02
C THR A 78 1.77 8.72 4.91
N LEU A 79 1.34 9.44 3.87
CA LEU A 79 2.21 9.91 2.80
C LEU A 79 3.18 10.96 3.35
N ALA A 80 4.34 11.08 2.70
CA ALA A 80 5.30 12.15 2.97
C ALA A 80 4.70 13.56 2.82
N SER A 81 3.62 13.71 2.03
CA SER A 81 2.84 14.96 1.92
C SER A 81 2.02 15.30 3.17
N GLY A 82 1.95 14.40 4.16
CA GLY A 82 1.10 14.52 5.35
C GLY A 82 -0.30 13.95 5.18
N THR A 83 -0.67 13.51 3.98
CA THR A 83 -1.97 12.88 3.71
C THR A 83 -2.05 11.51 4.37
N ARG A 84 -3.07 11.31 5.21
CA ARG A 84 -3.34 10.02 5.87
C ARG A 84 -4.42 9.27 5.12
N PHE A 85 -4.23 7.97 4.95
CA PHE A 85 -5.18 7.08 4.34
C PHE A 85 -5.16 5.72 5.04
N VAL A 86 -6.29 5.02 4.99
CA VAL A 86 -6.42 3.71 5.62
C VAL A 86 -6.58 2.66 4.54
N LEU A 87 -5.79 1.59 4.66
CA LEU A 87 -5.84 0.41 3.82
C LEU A 87 -6.46 -0.73 4.63
N ASN A 88 -7.54 -1.30 4.11
CA ASN A 88 -8.15 -2.49 4.67
C ASN A 88 -7.72 -3.70 3.86
N ARG A 89 -7.46 -4.83 4.51
CA ARG A 89 -7.06 -6.05 3.82
C ARG A 89 -8.25 -6.58 3.03
N ARG A 90 -8.07 -6.68 1.72
CA ARG A 90 -9.04 -7.34 0.84
C ARG A 90 -8.82 -8.84 0.98
N GLN A 91 -9.62 -9.47 1.84
CA GLN A 91 -9.79 -10.91 1.80
C GLN A 91 -10.45 -11.21 0.45
N ALA A 92 -9.77 -11.98 -0.41
CA ALA A 92 -10.36 -12.47 -1.65
C ALA A 92 -11.38 -13.57 -1.33
#